data_AF-A0A920YJ45-F1
#
_entry.id   AF-A0A920YJ45-F1
#
_cell.length_a   1.000
_cell.length_b   1.000
_cell.length_c   1.000
_cell.angle_alpha   90.00
_cell.angle_beta   90.00
_cell.angle_gamma   90.00
#
_symmetry.space_group_name_H-M   'P 1'
#
loop_
_entity.id
_entity.type
_entity.pdbx_description
1 polymer ?
#
loop_
_entity_poly.entity_id
_entity_poly.type
_entity_poly.pdbx_seq_one_letter_code
_entity_poly.pdbx_strand_id
1 'polypeptide(L)'
;MSKKRKRKRREEQARKRRQRQLERLQKIIEEQRATAPPPLSPAEVSPVPSLEIQDLDALWDQFEVANLEEKVTLFLKSLEAGKLDDEYAFEMLNAIRPALDPRDPQGRVLYADLVERLRCQAPDLYRQSIQYYHENLITDAVADGRWEAIPDLLAPFVEEPERAIDTFVRVIDQLMYHGQVQTLINVMDRAWPKVSKATNILDWAIDEFGGKIMLLHLFDYLDTAETPRPDDPTLLKATASYGKWAEGWLERVVPRLTGSEPSPWKVADFGPAVDADRWHDNLNDLLAEFVADRRRAGVPYSRGYMAWAQLAEALGRQFVSPAAPQGKRGRKGKKHSRKASLAALHSPLVPRYQTMDKALVELFPFLGAQPYKAAAVVELLPAYLHFLARLGLIHPTEMDAALRELRPLSTHMPRVLEGYGADPRAVDAVVAAWSDETLTALKDDPALAEARATPPAPPPPPPEEPARRPGALQTYTFKVTYLRKPSVWRTIEIAENQTLHDLHYAIQKAVDFDADHLYSFFMSGQAWDDSTEYAHPYAKGPSAANVKIRDLNMRMKQRFLYLFDYGDEHRFEVQLVGINPDAPKGKYPRVVERHGKNPRQY
;
A
#
# COMPACT_ATOMS: atom_id res chain seq x y z
N MET A 1 -16.42 -4.90 38.05
CA MET A 1 -17.48 -5.16 37.03
C MET A 1 -16.92 -5.99 35.88
N SER A 2 -17.51 -7.17 35.61
CA SER A 2 -16.98 -8.18 34.67
C SER A 2 -16.86 -7.70 33.21
N LYS A 3 -15.76 -8.07 32.53
CA LYS A 3 -15.47 -7.81 31.09
C LYS A 3 -16.66 -8.13 30.17
N LYS A 4 -17.49 -9.12 30.54
CA LYS A 4 -18.69 -9.53 29.80
C LYS A 4 -19.80 -8.45 29.78
N ARG A 5 -19.95 -7.67 30.86
CA ARG A 5 -20.91 -6.55 30.93
C ARG A 5 -20.45 -5.32 30.12
N LYS A 6 -19.13 -5.07 30.04
CA LYS A 6 -18.57 -3.98 29.21
C LYS A 6 -18.70 -4.27 27.71
N ARG A 7 -18.51 -5.54 27.28
CA ARG A 7 -18.72 -5.97 25.89
C ARG A 7 -20.18 -5.83 25.48
N LYS A 8 -21.11 -6.32 26.30
CA LYS A 8 -22.56 -6.21 26.05
C LYS A 8 -23.04 -4.75 25.93
N ARG A 9 -22.51 -3.84 26.76
CA ARG A 9 -22.81 -2.39 26.65
C ARG A 9 -22.26 -1.74 25.38
N ARG A 10 -21.08 -2.18 24.90
CA ARG A 10 -20.50 -1.69 23.63
C ARG A 10 -21.27 -2.18 22.41
N GLU A 11 -21.67 -3.45 22.39
CA GLU A 11 -22.52 -4.02 21.34
C GLU A 11 -23.90 -3.35 21.31
N GLU A 12 -24.49 -3.06 22.47
CA GLU A 12 -25.76 -2.34 22.57
C GLU A 12 -25.65 -0.87 22.13
N GLN A 13 -24.55 -0.18 22.46
CA GLN A 13 -24.27 1.18 21.97
C GLN A 13 -24.02 1.19 20.45
N ALA A 14 -23.32 0.21 19.90
CA ALA A 14 -23.11 0.09 18.46
C ALA A 14 -24.43 -0.16 17.71
N ARG A 15 -25.32 -1.01 18.25
CA ARG A 15 -26.65 -1.26 17.68
C ARG A 15 -27.53 -0.01 17.71
N LYS A 16 -27.52 0.75 18.82
CA LYS A 16 -28.25 2.04 18.93
C LYS A 16 -27.70 3.10 17.98
N ARG A 17 -26.39 3.12 17.72
CA ARG A 17 -25.77 4.03 16.71
C ARG A 17 -26.18 3.66 15.29
N ARG A 18 -26.16 2.37 14.92
CA ARG A 18 -26.62 1.90 13.60
C ARG A 18 -28.10 2.22 13.37
N GLN A 19 -28.95 2.00 14.38
CA GLN A 19 -30.38 2.28 14.25
C GLN A 19 -30.66 3.77 14.04
N ARG A 20 -30.00 4.66 14.78
CA ARG A 20 -30.11 6.12 14.57
C ARG A 20 -29.59 6.57 13.20
N GLN A 21 -28.58 5.89 12.66
CA GLN A 21 -28.04 6.19 11.35
C GLN A 21 -29.00 5.75 10.22
N LEU A 22 -29.67 4.60 10.38
CA LEU A 22 -30.71 4.13 9.47
C LEU A 22 -31.95 5.05 9.50
N GLU A 23 -32.41 5.45 10.69
CA GLU A 23 -33.52 6.41 10.84
C GLU A 23 -33.18 7.77 10.20
N ARG A 24 -31.93 8.22 10.33
CA ARG A 24 -31.47 9.46 9.69
C ARG A 24 -31.43 9.35 8.16
N LEU A 25 -31.02 8.20 7.63
CA LEU A 25 -31.01 7.94 6.19
C LEU A 25 -32.43 7.81 5.62
N GLN A 26 -33.35 7.13 6.32
CA GLN A 26 -34.76 7.06 5.93
C GLN A 26 -35.40 8.45 5.89
N LYS A 27 -35.11 9.29 6.88
CA LYS A 27 -35.61 10.67 6.89
C LYS A 27 -35.07 11.50 5.73
N ILE A 28 -33.80 11.34 5.37
CA ILE A 28 -33.21 11.99 4.19
C ILE A 28 -33.89 11.51 2.90
N ILE A 29 -34.18 10.22 2.77
CA ILE A 29 -34.89 9.64 1.62
C ILE A 29 -36.33 10.17 1.54
N GLU A 30 -37.03 10.30 2.67
CA GLU A 30 -38.37 10.88 2.73
C GLU A 30 -38.37 12.38 2.40
N GLU A 31 -37.39 13.14 2.89
CA GLU A 31 -37.20 14.57 2.56
C GLU A 31 -36.84 14.77 1.07
N GLN A 32 -36.07 13.86 0.48
CA GLN A 32 -35.78 13.83 -0.97
C GLN A 32 -37.00 13.45 -1.80
N ARG A 33 -37.85 12.52 -1.33
CA ARG A 33 -39.13 12.19 -1.97
C ARG A 33 -40.14 13.34 -1.89
N ALA A 34 -40.13 14.12 -0.80
CA ALA A 34 -41.01 15.27 -0.63
C ALA A 34 -40.60 16.49 -1.48
N THR A 35 -39.36 16.54 -1.98
CA THR A 35 -38.83 17.61 -2.84
C THR A 35 -38.78 17.24 -4.32
N ALA A 36 -39.10 16.00 -4.67
CA ALA A 36 -39.29 15.58 -6.05
C ALA A 36 -40.62 16.13 -6.62
N PRO A 37 -40.64 16.62 -7.87
CA PRO A 37 -41.89 17.08 -8.49
C PRO A 37 -42.92 15.94 -8.54
N PRO A 38 -44.22 16.25 -8.41
CA PRO A 38 -45.26 15.22 -8.44
C PRO A 38 -45.21 14.48 -9.78
N PRO A 39 -45.43 13.16 -9.79
CA PRO A 39 -45.48 12.40 -11.03
C PRO A 39 -46.57 12.99 -11.93
N LEU A 40 -46.25 13.13 -13.22
CA LEU A 40 -47.20 13.55 -14.24
C LEU A 40 -48.42 12.61 -14.21
N SER A 41 -49.62 13.20 -14.28
CA SER A 41 -50.88 12.46 -14.37
C SER A 41 -50.82 11.46 -15.54
N PRO A 42 -51.28 10.20 -15.35
CA PRO A 42 -51.17 9.17 -16.37
C PRO A 42 -52.11 9.49 -17.52
N ALA A 43 -51.57 10.05 -18.60
CA ALA A 43 -52.19 9.94 -19.91
C ALA A 43 -51.84 8.54 -20.44
N GLU A 44 -52.87 7.70 -20.52
CA GLU A 44 -52.99 6.39 -21.17
C GLU A 44 -51.71 5.88 -21.84
N VAL A 45 -50.83 5.27 -21.04
CA VAL A 45 -49.87 4.30 -21.52
C VAL A 45 -50.54 2.94 -21.34
N SER A 46 -50.78 2.25 -22.44
CA SER A 46 -51.23 0.85 -22.46
C SER A 46 -50.42 0.02 -21.46
N PRO A 47 -51.03 -0.93 -20.74
CA PRO A 47 -50.32 -1.67 -19.72
C PRO A 47 -49.17 -2.45 -20.35
N VAL A 48 -47.94 -2.11 -19.96
CA VAL A 48 -46.81 -3.04 -20.06
C VAL A 48 -47.18 -4.24 -19.20
N PRO A 49 -47.10 -5.49 -19.68
CA PRO A 49 -47.43 -6.65 -18.88
C PRO A 49 -46.49 -6.69 -17.67
N SER A 50 -47.06 -6.64 -16.48
CA SER A 50 -46.36 -6.98 -15.24
C SER A 50 -45.98 -8.47 -15.32
N LEU A 51 -44.70 -8.74 -15.56
CA LEU A 51 -44.11 -10.08 -15.52
C LEU A 51 -44.04 -10.58 -14.06
N GLU A 52 -44.44 -11.83 -13.86
CA GLU A 52 -44.60 -12.46 -12.54
C GLU A 52 -43.25 -12.72 -11.86
N ILE A 53 -43.02 -12.06 -10.72
CA ILE A 53 -41.82 -12.12 -9.86
C ILE A 53 -41.59 -13.52 -9.22
N GLN A 54 -42.52 -14.47 -9.35
CA GLN A 54 -42.48 -15.76 -8.65
C GLN A 54 -41.56 -16.83 -9.26
N ASP A 55 -41.07 -16.66 -10.49
CA ASP A 55 -40.29 -17.68 -11.21
C ASP A 55 -38.76 -17.49 -11.08
N LEU A 56 -38.30 -16.24 -10.90
CA LEU A 56 -36.86 -15.92 -10.81
C LEU A 56 -36.23 -16.29 -9.47
N ASP A 57 -36.92 -16.03 -8.35
CA ASP A 57 -36.44 -16.44 -7.02
C ASP A 57 -36.35 -17.97 -6.91
N ALA A 58 -37.33 -18.69 -7.46
CA ALA A 58 -37.32 -20.16 -7.48
C ALA A 58 -36.23 -20.73 -8.40
N LEU A 59 -35.96 -20.08 -9.52
CA LEU A 59 -34.83 -20.40 -10.41
C LEU A 59 -33.50 -20.18 -9.68
N TRP A 60 -33.38 -19.09 -8.94
CA TRP A 60 -32.16 -18.77 -8.19
C TRP A 60 -31.89 -19.77 -7.07
N ASP A 61 -32.91 -20.15 -6.28
CA ASP A 61 -32.80 -21.19 -5.26
C ASP A 61 -32.29 -22.52 -5.86
N GLN A 62 -32.76 -22.89 -7.05
CA GLN A 62 -32.27 -24.07 -7.77
C GLN A 62 -30.84 -23.89 -8.25
N PHE A 63 -30.51 -22.71 -8.79
CA PHE A 63 -29.20 -22.39 -9.32
C PHE A 63 -28.11 -22.35 -8.23
N GLU A 64 -28.41 -21.83 -7.05
CA GLU A 64 -27.45 -21.67 -5.96
C GLU A 64 -26.86 -23.01 -5.51
N VAL A 65 -27.72 -24.04 -5.41
CA VAL A 65 -27.35 -25.39 -4.96
C VAL A 65 -26.89 -26.31 -6.09
N ALA A 66 -27.01 -25.89 -7.34
CA ALA A 66 -26.68 -26.68 -8.52
C ALA A 66 -25.17 -26.89 -8.69
N ASN A 67 -24.80 -28.01 -9.31
CA ASN A 67 -23.42 -28.24 -9.75
C ASN A 67 -23.07 -27.37 -10.99
N LEU A 68 -21.80 -27.35 -11.41
CA LEU A 68 -21.36 -26.49 -12.52
C LEU A 68 -22.11 -26.75 -13.83
N GLU A 69 -22.30 -28.01 -14.22
CA GLU A 69 -22.99 -28.38 -15.46
C GLU A 69 -24.46 -27.95 -15.44
N GLU A 70 -25.11 -28.13 -14.28
CA GLU A 70 -26.48 -27.69 -14.03
C GLU A 70 -26.58 -26.16 -14.04
N LYS A 71 -25.64 -25.44 -13.41
CA LYS A 71 -25.57 -23.97 -13.42
C LYS A 71 -25.47 -23.42 -14.84
N VAL A 72 -24.57 -23.98 -15.65
CA VAL A 72 -24.43 -23.61 -17.07
C VAL A 72 -25.73 -23.86 -17.83
N THR A 73 -26.35 -25.03 -17.61
CA THR A 73 -27.63 -25.38 -18.26
C THR A 73 -28.75 -24.44 -17.87
N LEU A 74 -28.88 -24.11 -16.58
CA LEU A 74 -29.89 -23.19 -16.06
C LEU A 74 -29.70 -21.78 -16.61
N PHE A 75 -28.45 -21.28 -16.66
CA PHE A 75 -28.14 -19.99 -17.28
C PHE A 75 -28.58 -19.94 -18.75
N LEU A 76 -28.17 -20.94 -19.54
CA LEU A 76 -28.50 -21.00 -20.98
C LEU A 76 -30.01 -21.06 -21.22
N LYS A 77 -30.74 -21.91 -20.48
CA LYS A 77 -32.20 -21.99 -20.58
C LYS A 77 -32.90 -20.68 -20.20
N SER A 78 -32.40 -20.01 -19.18
CA SER A 78 -32.99 -18.75 -18.69
C SER A 78 -32.74 -17.60 -19.67
N LEU A 79 -31.56 -17.58 -20.28
CA LEU A 79 -31.21 -16.66 -21.36
C LEU A 79 -32.10 -16.89 -22.59
N GLU A 80 -32.23 -18.14 -23.05
CA GLU A 80 -33.08 -18.51 -24.20
C GLU A 80 -34.55 -18.19 -23.96
N ALA A 81 -35.03 -18.34 -22.71
CA ALA A 81 -36.40 -18.01 -22.33
C ALA A 81 -36.65 -16.50 -22.18
N GLY A 82 -35.62 -15.66 -22.28
CA GLY A 82 -35.72 -14.21 -22.05
C GLY A 82 -36.15 -13.86 -20.62
N LYS A 83 -35.83 -14.71 -19.65
CA LYS A 83 -36.27 -14.57 -18.25
C LYS A 83 -35.27 -13.85 -17.35
N LEU A 84 -34.06 -13.58 -17.85
CA LEU A 84 -33.03 -12.89 -17.07
C LEU A 84 -33.24 -11.38 -17.06
N ASP A 85 -33.02 -10.76 -15.91
CA ASP A 85 -32.71 -9.33 -15.80
C ASP A 85 -31.18 -9.13 -15.65
N ASP A 86 -30.76 -7.90 -15.42
CA ASP A 86 -29.36 -7.54 -15.30
C ASP A 86 -28.70 -8.11 -14.03
N GLU A 87 -29.41 -8.11 -12.91
CA GLU A 87 -28.94 -8.62 -11.63
C GLU A 87 -28.71 -10.14 -11.73
N TYR A 88 -29.70 -10.91 -12.18
CA TYR A 88 -29.56 -12.37 -12.31
C TYR A 88 -28.56 -12.77 -13.40
N ALA A 89 -28.51 -12.07 -14.54
CA ALA A 89 -27.51 -12.36 -15.57
C ALA A 89 -26.07 -12.17 -15.04
N PHE A 90 -25.84 -11.10 -14.27
CA PHE A 90 -24.55 -10.87 -13.62
C PHE A 90 -24.27 -11.91 -12.54
N GLU A 91 -25.18 -12.12 -11.59
CA GLU A 91 -24.99 -13.01 -10.44
C GLU A 91 -24.79 -14.47 -10.88
N MET A 92 -25.51 -14.95 -11.90
CA MET A 92 -25.30 -16.30 -12.42
C MET A 92 -23.91 -16.48 -13.02
N LEU A 93 -23.46 -15.55 -13.87
CA LEU A 93 -22.10 -15.62 -14.43
C LEU A 93 -21.02 -15.44 -13.36
N ASN A 94 -21.27 -14.57 -12.37
CA ASN A 94 -20.38 -14.34 -11.24
C ASN A 94 -20.28 -15.56 -10.31
N ALA A 95 -21.34 -16.38 -10.23
CA ALA A 95 -21.35 -17.64 -9.49
C ALA A 95 -20.76 -18.83 -10.28
N ILE A 96 -20.86 -18.81 -11.62
CA ILE A 96 -20.21 -19.82 -12.49
C ILE A 96 -18.70 -19.61 -12.51
N ARG A 97 -18.22 -18.37 -12.62
CA ARG A 97 -16.80 -18.04 -12.74
C ARG A 97 -15.90 -18.72 -11.69
N PRO A 98 -16.13 -18.61 -10.37
CA PRO A 98 -15.28 -19.23 -9.36
C PRO A 98 -15.40 -20.76 -9.29
N ALA A 99 -16.42 -21.36 -9.93
CA ALA A 99 -16.55 -22.81 -10.05
C ALA A 99 -15.70 -23.40 -11.20
N LEU A 100 -15.15 -22.54 -12.07
CA LEU A 100 -14.22 -22.91 -13.12
C LEU A 100 -12.79 -22.83 -12.58
N ASP A 101 -11.95 -23.83 -12.89
CA ASP A 101 -10.53 -23.76 -12.58
C ASP A 101 -9.86 -22.69 -13.49
N PRO A 102 -9.30 -21.59 -12.94
CA PRO A 102 -8.67 -20.55 -13.76
C PRO A 102 -7.45 -21.07 -14.53
N ARG A 103 -6.87 -22.21 -14.13
CA ARG A 103 -5.75 -22.85 -14.84
C ARG A 103 -6.24 -23.71 -16.01
N ASP A 104 -7.49 -24.17 -16.02
CA ASP A 104 -8.04 -24.99 -17.10
C ASP A 104 -8.44 -24.16 -18.35
N PRO A 105 -7.78 -24.37 -19.51
CA PRO A 105 -8.15 -23.68 -20.74
C PRO A 105 -9.60 -23.94 -21.18
N GLN A 106 -10.15 -25.13 -20.91
CA GLN A 106 -11.52 -25.44 -21.31
C GLN A 106 -12.54 -24.64 -20.50
N GLY A 107 -12.31 -24.49 -19.19
CA GLY A 107 -13.10 -23.60 -18.35
C GLY A 107 -13.10 -22.14 -18.82
N ARG A 108 -11.94 -21.62 -19.23
CA ARG A 108 -11.83 -20.25 -19.78
C ARG A 108 -12.61 -20.08 -21.09
N VAL A 109 -12.49 -21.04 -22.01
CA VAL A 109 -13.29 -21.05 -23.26
C VAL A 109 -14.79 -21.11 -22.96
N LEU A 110 -15.20 -21.97 -22.03
CA LEU A 110 -16.61 -22.07 -21.63
C LEU A 110 -17.14 -20.73 -21.09
N TYR A 111 -16.40 -20.06 -20.21
CA TYR A 111 -16.82 -18.75 -19.70
C TYR A 111 -16.96 -17.72 -20.82
N ALA A 112 -15.99 -17.65 -21.73
CA ALA A 112 -16.03 -16.75 -22.89
C ALA A 112 -17.26 -17.02 -23.77
N ASP A 113 -17.58 -18.28 -24.04
CA ASP A 113 -18.75 -18.68 -24.81
C ASP A 113 -20.07 -18.26 -24.14
N LEU A 114 -20.16 -18.35 -22.81
CA LEU A 114 -21.35 -17.91 -22.06
C LEU A 114 -21.55 -16.39 -22.13
N VAL A 115 -20.47 -15.62 -21.95
CA VAL A 115 -20.50 -14.16 -22.09
C VAL A 115 -20.86 -13.77 -23.53
N GLU A 116 -20.31 -14.45 -24.53
CA GLU A 116 -20.59 -14.17 -25.94
C GLU A 116 -22.05 -14.50 -26.32
N ARG A 117 -22.62 -15.58 -25.76
CA ARG A 117 -24.05 -15.87 -25.89
C ARG A 117 -24.92 -14.80 -25.27
N LEU A 118 -24.58 -14.32 -24.07
CA LEU A 118 -25.28 -13.20 -23.42
C LEU A 118 -25.23 -11.95 -24.29
N ARG A 119 -24.05 -11.61 -24.83
CA ARG A 119 -23.85 -10.47 -25.74
C ARG A 119 -24.73 -10.57 -26.99
N CYS A 120 -24.80 -11.76 -27.60
CA CYS A 120 -25.57 -11.97 -28.83
C CYS A 120 -27.09 -12.00 -28.61
N GLN A 121 -27.56 -12.63 -27.53
CA GLN A 121 -28.99 -12.88 -27.30
C GLN A 121 -29.66 -11.77 -26.47
N ALA A 122 -28.92 -11.14 -25.56
CA ALA A 122 -29.42 -10.08 -24.68
C ALA A 122 -28.39 -8.93 -24.55
N PRO A 123 -28.11 -8.18 -25.63
CA PRO A 123 -27.07 -7.16 -25.67
C PRO A 123 -27.26 -6.05 -24.65
N ASP A 124 -28.50 -5.71 -24.30
CA ASP A 124 -28.78 -4.67 -23.32
C ASP A 124 -28.44 -5.12 -21.89
N LEU A 125 -28.71 -6.39 -21.53
CA LEU A 125 -28.29 -6.98 -20.25
C LEU A 125 -26.76 -7.07 -20.18
N TYR A 126 -26.13 -7.57 -21.24
CA TYR A 126 -24.68 -7.63 -21.35
C TYR A 126 -24.01 -6.27 -21.12
N ARG A 127 -24.54 -5.19 -21.73
CA ARG A 127 -24.00 -3.84 -21.59
C ARG A 127 -24.05 -3.35 -20.13
N GLN A 128 -24.95 -3.87 -19.29
CA GLN A 128 -25.08 -3.38 -17.92
C GLN A 128 -23.90 -3.76 -17.01
N SER A 129 -23.26 -4.89 -17.29
CA SER A 129 -22.18 -5.44 -16.46
C SER A 129 -20.92 -5.74 -17.27
N ILE A 130 -20.81 -5.13 -18.45
CA ILE A 130 -19.76 -5.38 -19.45
C ILE A 130 -18.34 -5.27 -18.86
N GLN A 131 -18.09 -4.29 -17.98
CA GLN A 131 -16.80 -4.07 -17.35
C GLN A 131 -16.33 -5.27 -16.53
N TYR A 132 -17.23 -5.98 -15.85
CA TYR A 132 -16.90 -7.14 -15.03
C TYR A 132 -16.64 -8.38 -15.89
N TYR A 133 -17.43 -8.57 -16.95
CA TYR A 133 -17.17 -9.65 -17.90
C TYR A 133 -15.83 -9.45 -18.60
N HIS A 134 -15.52 -8.21 -19.00
CA HIS A 134 -14.27 -7.89 -19.68
C HIS A 134 -13.05 -8.01 -18.77
N GLU A 135 -13.15 -7.67 -17.48
CA GLU A 135 -12.08 -7.95 -16.50
C GLU A 135 -11.71 -9.45 -16.49
N ASN A 136 -12.72 -10.33 -16.44
CA ASN A 136 -12.51 -11.78 -16.49
C ASN A 136 -11.93 -12.24 -17.84
N LEU A 137 -12.45 -11.75 -18.96
CA LEU A 137 -11.95 -12.09 -20.29
C LEU A 137 -10.52 -11.61 -20.53
N ILE A 138 -10.14 -10.45 -20.01
CA ILE A 138 -8.77 -9.93 -20.03
C ILE A 138 -7.88 -10.86 -19.23
N THR A 139 -8.30 -11.25 -18.03
CA THR A 139 -7.57 -12.20 -17.18
C THR A 139 -7.33 -13.53 -17.88
N ASP A 140 -8.34 -14.04 -18.58
CA ASP A 140 -8.24 -15.27 -19.36
C ASP A 140 -7.32 -15.11 -20.57
N ALA A 141 -7.40 -13.99 -21.29
CA ALA A 141 -6.51 -13.69 -22.41
C ALA A 141 -5.05 -13.58 -21.96
N VAL A 142 -4.79 -12.95 -20.81
CA VAL A 142 -3.47 -12.90 -20.18
C VAL A 142 -2.99 -14.31 -19.84
N ALA A 143 -3.82 -15.14 -19.19
CA ALA A 143 -3.48 -16.52 -18.88
C ALA A 143 -3.07 -17.32 -20.13
N ASP A 144 -3.84 -17.18 -21.21
CA ASP A 144 -3.58 -17.83 -22.50
C ASP A 144 -2.39 -17.23 -23.27
N GLY A 145 -1.95 -16.01 -22.92
CA GLY A 145 -0.97 -15.27 -23.70
C GLY A 145 -1.52 -14.68 -25.01
N ARG A 146 -2.84 -14.48 -25.09
CA ARG A 146 -3.55 -13.86 -26.22
C ARG A 146 -3.51 -12.32 -26.13
N TRP A 147 -2.31 -11.77 -26.14
CA TRP A 147 -2.07 -10.32 -25.98
C TRP A 147 -2.75 -9.49 -27.08
N GLU A 148 -2.90 -10.05 -28.27
CA GLU A 148 -3.57 -9.45 -29.41
C GLU A 148 -5.07 -9.18 -29.19
N ALA A 149 -5.71 -9.93 -28.28
CA ALA A 149 -7.13 -9.75 -27.95
C ALA A 149 -7.36 -8.64 -26.92
N ILE A 150 -6.33 -8.24 -26.17
CA ILE A 150 -6.45 -7.28 -25.06
C ILE A 150 -6.97 -5.91 -25.50
N PRO A 151 -6.50 -5.30 -26.61
CA PRO A 151 -7.00 -3.99 -27.05
C PRO A 151 -8.52 -3.96 -27.27
N ASP A 152 -9.09 -5.00 -27.88
CA ASP A 152 -10.53 -5.08 -28.12
C ASP A 152 -11.32 -5.28 -26.82
N LEU A 153 -10.79 -6.12 -25.93
CA LEU A 153 -11.37 -6.32 -24.60
C LEU A 153 -11.32 -5.07 -23.73
N LEU A 154 -10.43 -4.11 -24.03
CA LEU A 154 -10.35 -2.85 -23.31
C LEU A 154 -11.37 -1.78 -23.78
N ALA A 155 -12.09 -2.01 -24.89
CA ALA A 155 -13.01 -1.03 -25.45
C ALA A 155 -14.03 -0.44 -24.44
N PRO A 156 -14.68 -1.23 -23.55
CA PRO A 156 -15.66 -0.69 -22.61
C PRO A 156 -15.07 0.33 -21.62
N PHE A 157 -13.79 0.19 -21.27
CA PHE A 157 -13.09 1.10 -20.37
C PHE A 157 -12.77 2.46 -21.01
N VAL A 158 -12.93 2.58 -22.33
CA VAL A 158 -12.80 3.85 -23.09
C VAL A 158 -14.16 4.45 -23.39
N GLU A 159 -15.15 3.60 -23.64
CA GLU A 159 -16.52 4.01 -23.98
C GLU A 159 -17.27 4.57 -22.77
N GLU A 160 -17.17 3.94 -21.60
CA GLU A 160 -17.82 4.38 -20.35
C GLU A 160 -16.83 4.35 -19.15
N PRO A 161 -15.69 5.07 -19.20
CA PRO A 161 -14.65 4.99 -18.16
C PRO A 161 -15.15 5.36 -16.77
N GLU A 162 -16.07 6.33 -16.66
CA GLU A 162 -16.67 6.76 -15.40
C GLU A 162 -17.50 5.67 -14.72
N ARG A 163 -18.05 4.72 -15.48
CA ARG A 163 -18.77 3.55 -14.96
C ARG A 163 -17.81 2.40 -14.63
N ALA A 164 -16.70 2.32 -15.33
CA ALA A 164 -15.76 1.21 -15.24
C ALA A 164 -14.53 1.48 -14.37
N ILE A 165 -14.37 2.68 -13.80
CA ILE A 165 -13.11 3.15 -13.19
C ILE A 165 -12.53 2.20 -12.13
N ASP A 166 -13.38 1.65 -11.25
CA ASP A 166 -12.94 0.74 -10.17
C ASP A 166 -12.38 -0.58 -10.72
N THR A 167 -13.02 -1.11 -11.76
CA THR A 167 -12.54 -2.29 -12.47
C THR A 167 -11.34 -1.97 -13.33
N PHE A 168 -11.30 -0.78 -13.93
CA PHE A 168 -10.20 -0.36 -14.78
C PHE A 168 -8.90 -0.26 -14.01
N VAL A 169 -8.92 0.27 -12.78
CA VAL A 169 -7.72 0.34 -11.92
C VAL A 169 -7.10 -1.04 -11.69
N ARG A 170 -7.92 -2.08 -11.51
CA ARG A 170 -7.45 -3.47 -11.35
C ARG A 170 -6.82 -4.02 -12.63
N VAL A 171 -7.47 -3.77 -13.78
CA VAL A 171 -6.95 -4.13 -15.10
C VAL A 171 -5.64 -3.38 -15.41
N ILE A 172 -5.52 -2.10 -15.03
CA ILE A 172 -4.29 -1.32 -15.18
C ILE A 172 -3.15 -1.97 -14.40
N ASP A 173 -3.35 -2.32 -13.13
CA ASP A 173 -2.33 -2.96 -12.31
C ASP A 173 -1.91 -4.34 -12.90
N GLN A 174 -2.86 -5.13 -13.41
CA GLN A 174 -2.58 -6.40 -14.10
C GLN A 174 -1.71 -6.20 -15.34
N LEU A 175 -2.09 -5.27 -16.21
CA LEU A 175 -1.40 -5.02 -17.47
C LEU A 175 -0.05 -4.34 -17.24
N MET A 176 0.08 -3.51 -16.20
CA MET A 176 1.37 -2.98 -15.74
C MET A 176 2.30 -4.11 -15.28
N TYR A 177 1.80 -5.06 -14.49
CA TYR A 177 2.57 -6.24 -14.08
C TYR A 177 3.06 -7.04 -15.29
N HIS A 178 2.25 -7.20 -16.33
CA HIS A 178 2.61 -7.91 -17.55
C HIS A 178 3.35 -7.06 -18.60
N GLY A 179 3.73 -5.82 -18.28
CA GLY A 179 4.51 -4.96 -19.17
C GLY A 179 3.76 -4.48 -20.41
N GLN A 180 2.44 -4.48 -20.41
CA GLN A 180 1.58 -4.04 -21.52
C GLN A 180 1.47 -2.50 -21.56
N VAL A 181 2.61 -1.81 -21.49
CA VAL A 181 2.71 -0.35 -21.33
C VAL A 181 2.05 0.39 -22.49
N GLN A 182 2.38 0.04 -23.73
CA GLN A 182 1.82 0.70 -24.91
C GLN A 182 0.31 0.50 -25.07
N THR A 183 -0.17 -0.72 -24.77
CA THR A 183 -1.62 -1.01 -24.73
C THR A 183 -2.33 -0.13 -23.72
N LEU A 184 -1.76 0.05 -22.53
CA LEU A 184 -2.31 0.93 -21.51
C LEU A 184 -2.29 2.39 -21.91
N ILE A 185 -1.18 2.90 -22.48
CA ILE A 185 -1.09 4.28 -22.99
C ILE A 185 -2.24 4.54 -23.98
N ASN A 186 -2.39 3.68 -24.99
CA ASN A 186 -3.41 3.85 -26.04
C ASN A 186 -4.83 3.93 -25.48
N VAL A 187 -5.14 3.12 -24.47
CA VAL A 187 -6.49 3.06 -23.88
C VAL A 187 -6.71 4.19 -22.89
N MET A 188 -5.75 4.46 -22.01
CA MET A 188 -5.88 5.49 -20.98
C MET A 188 -5.83 6.91 -21.57
N ASP A 189 -5.03 7.16 -22.61
CA ASP A 189 -5.01 8.44 -23.34
C ASP A 189 -6.41 8.75 -23.93
N ARG A 190 -7.09 7.73 -24.47
CA ARG A 190 -8.45 7.87 -25.02
C ARG A 190 -9.52 8.03 -23.94
N ALA A 191 -9.33 7.42 -22.78
CA ALA A 191 -10.24 7.56 -21.64
C ALA A 191 -10.10 8.92 -20.93
N TRP A 192 -8.89 9.51 -20.92
CA TRP A 192 -8.56 10.70 -20.15
C TRP A 192 -9.51 11.90 -20.34
N PRO A 193 -9.95 12.28 -21.55
CA PRO A 193 -10.84 13.43 -21.73
C PRO A 193 -12.18 13.30 -21.00
N LYS A 194 -12.66 12.08 -20.78
CA LYS A 194 -13.88 11.78 -20.00
C LYS A 194 -13.56 11.74 -18.51
N VAL A 195 -12.54 10.98 -18.10
CA VAL A 195 -12.13 10.84 -16.69
C VAL A 195 -11.79 12.19 -16.06
N SER A 196 -10.99 13.01 -16.73
CA SER A 196 -10.55 14.33 -16.22
C SER A 196 -11.67 15.36 -16.04
N LYS A 197 -12.84 15.12 -16.62
CA LYS A 197 -14.02 16.00 -16.52
C LYS A 197 -15.18 15.37 -15.77
N ALA A 198 -15.01 14.14 -15.28
CA ALA A 198 -16.06 13.40 -14.62
C ALA A 198 -16.36 14.01 -13.25
N THR A 199 -17.62 14.35 -12.99
CA THR A 199 -18.05 14.94 -11.71
C THR A 199 -18.37 13.87 -10.65
N ASN A 200 -18.47 12.61 -11.05
CA ASN A 200 -18.76 11.46 -10.18
C ASN A 200 -17.49 10.72 -9.75
N ILE A 201 -16.31 11.14 -10.21
CA ILE A 201 -15.01 10.61 -9.77
C ILE A 201 -14.38 11.63 -8.81
N LEU A 202 -13.77 11.14 -7.73
CA LEU A 202 -13.09 12.00 -6.76
C LEU A 202 -11.81 12.59 -7.36
N ASP A 203 -11.51 13.86 -7.04
CA ASP A 203 -10.33 14.57 -7.59
C ASP A 203 -9.02 13.79 -7.42
N TRP A 204 -8.80 13.18 -6.24
CA TRP A 204 -7.59 12.38 -5.99
C TRP A 204 -7.48 11.14 -6.89
N ALA A 205 -8.61 10.56 -7.31
CA ALA A 205 -8.63 9.42 -8.21
C ALA A 205 -8.36 9.84 -9.65
N ILE A 206 -8.80 11.05 -10.05
CA ILE A 206 -8.43 11.68 -11.32
C ILE A 206 -6.92 11.95 -11.35
N ASP A 207 -6.36 12.52 -10.28
CA ASP A 207 -4.93 12.78 -10.14
C ASP A 207 -4.11 11.48 -10.19
N GLU A 208 -4.55 10.43 -9.50
CA GLU A 208 -3.90 9.11 -9.55
C GLU A 208 -3.94 8.50 -10.95
N PHE A 209 -5.07 8.60 -11.64
CA PHE A 209 -5.21 8.12 -13.01
C PHE A 209 -4.28 8.88 -13.98
N GLY A 210 -4.23 10.22 -13.86
CA GLY A 210 -3.29 11.06 -14.62
C GLY A 210 -1.83 10.71 -14.33
N GLY A 211 -1.47 10.54 -13.06
CA GLY A 211 -0.13 10.13 -12.65
C GLY A 211 0.30 8.77 -13.21
N LYS A 212 -0.63 7.80 -13.30
CA LYS A 212 -0.37 6.51 -13.95
C LYS A 212 -0.09 6.66 -15.44
N ILE A 213 -0.85 7.49 -16.16
CA ILE A 213 -0.58 7.79 -17.57
C ILE A 213 0.82 8.38 -17.74
N MET A 214 1.17 9.36 -16.89
CA MET A 214 2.51 9.98 -16.92
C MET A 214 3.63 8.97 -16.70
N LEU A 215 3.47 8.05 -15.74
CA LEU A 215 4.43 6.97 -15.50
C LEU A 215 4.53 5.99 -16.68
N LEU A 216 3.43 5.64 -17.32
CA LEU A 216 3.44 4.77 -18.49
C LEU A 216 4.19 5.40 -19.66
N HIS A 217 3.94 6.69 -19.96
CA HIS A 217 4.71 7.45 -20.95
C HIS A 217 6.19 7.55 -20.59
N LEU A 218 6.53 7.69 -19.31
CA LEU A 218 7.93 7.62 -18.87
C LEU A 218 8.53 6.24 -19.19
N PHE A 219 7.86 5.14 -18.83
CA PHE A 219 8.40 3.80 -19.08
C PHE A 219 8.58 3.52 -20.57
N ASP A 220 7.62 3.90 -21.40
CA ASP A 220 7.74 3.79 -22.85
C ASP A 220 8.89 4.65 -23.41
N TYR A 221 9.03 5.88 -22.94
CA TYR A 221 10.14 6.75 -23.31
C TYR A 221 11.49 6.14 -22.92
N LEU A 222 11.62 5.58 -21.72
CA LEU A 222 12.86 4.94 -21.26
C LEU A 222 13.24 3.71 -22.10
N ASP A 223 12.26 3.01 -22.69
CA ASP A 223 12.49 1.84 -23.55
C ASP A 223 12.77 2.21 -25.02
N THR A 224 12.24 3.34 -25.49
CA THR A 224 12.28 3.72 -26.91
C THR A 224 13.31 4.79 -27.25
N ALA A 225 13.70 5.63 -26.28
CA ALA A 225 14.69 6.68 -26.50
C ALA A 225 16.12 6.13 -26.50
N GLU A 226 16.92 6.54 -27.50
CA GLU A 226 18.32 6.13 -27.63
C GLU A 226 19.20 6.64 -26.47
N THR A 227 18.92 7.85 -25.98
CA THR A 227 19.60 8.44 -24.82
C THR A 227 18.58 9.19 -23.97
N PRO A 228 17.90 8.49 -23.04
CA PRO A 228 16.85 9.10 -22.24
C PRO A 228 17.38 10.22 -21.35
N ARG A 229 16.69 11.36 -21.33
CA ARG A 229 17.05 12.55 -20.54
C ARG A 229 15.82 13.12 -19.82
N PRO A 230 16.01 13.71 -18.63
CA PRO A 230 14.90 14.22 -17.83
C PRO A 230 14.19 15.44 -18.44
N ASP A 231 14.90 16.23 -19.25
CA ASP A 231 14.42 17.46 -19.89
C ASP A 231 13.99 17.26 -21.36
N ASP A 232 13.83 16.01 -21.80
CA ASP A 232 13.49 15.70 -23.19
C ASP A 232 12.09 16.20 -23.56
N PRO A 233 11.95 17.06 -24.59
CA PRO A 233 10.65 17.58 -25.03
C PRO A 233 9.64 16.51 -25.41
N THR A 234 10.09 15.33 -25.83
CA THR A 234 9.23 14.20 -26.22
C THR A 234 8.40 13.73 -25.02
N LEU A 235 9.08 13.41 -23.91
CA LEU A 235 8.44 12.99 -22.67
C LEU A 235 7.59 14.10 -22.05
N LEU A 236 8.14 15.32 -21.99
CA LEU A 236 7.44 16.46 -21.38
C LEU A 236 6.16 16.81 -22.15
N LYS A 237 6.19 16.76 -23.48
CA LYS A 237 5.00 16.98 -24.32
C LYS A 237 3.99 15.86 -24.16
N ALA A 238 4.43 14.61 -24.11
CA ALA A 238 3.55 13.45 -23.93
C ALA A 238 2.81 13.48 -22.59
N THR A 239 3.42 14.04 -21.54
CA THR A 239 2.86 14.03 -20.18
C THR A 239 2.12 15.31 -19.76
N ALA A 240 2.25 16.40 -20.52
CA ALA A 240 1.76 17.73 -20.12
C ALA A 240 0.25 17.84 -19.88
N SER A 241 -0.57 16.97 -20.50
CA SER A 241 -2.04 17.00 -20.38
C SER A 241 -2.58 16.30 -19.14
N TYR A 242 -1.75 15.57 -18.41
CA TYR A 242 -2.19 14.67 -17.33
C TYR A 242 -1.86 15.20 -15.93
N GLY A 243 -0.88 16.08 -15.80
CA GLY A 243 -0.43 16.59 -14.51
C GLY A 243 0.93 17.28 -14.61
N LYS A 244 1.61 17.39 -13.47
CA LYS A 244 2.96 17.94 -13.37
C LYS A 244 3.85 16.98 -12.59
N TRP A 245 5.04 16.74 -13.12
CA TRP A 245 6.09 16.06 -12.37
C TRP A 245 6.48 16.90 -11.15
N ALA A 246 6.78 16.22 -10.05
CA ALA A 246 7.37 16.88 -8.89
C ALA A 246 8.72 17.50 -9.29
N GLU A 247 9.00 18.69 -8.78
CA GLU A 247 10.23 19.43 -9.10
C GLU A 247 11.47 18.59 -8.79
N GLY A 248 12.39 18.48 -9.76
CA GLY A 248 13.63 17.71 -9.62
C GLY A 248 13.44 16.18 -9.67
N TRP A 249 12.21 15.67 -9.80
CA TRP A 249 11.96 14.23 -9.74
C TRP A 249 12.52 13.51 -10.96
N LEU A 250 12.27 14.01 -12.18
CA LEU A 250 12.79 13.40 -13.41
C LEU A 250 14.32 13.45 -13.45
N GLU A 251 14.90 14.60 -13.10
CA GLU A 251 16.35 14.84 -13.05
C GLU A 251 17.05 13.85 -12.12
N ARG A 252 16.33 13.42 -11.08
CA ARG A 252 16.81 12.45 -10.12
C ARG A 252 16.62 11.01 -10.59
N VAL A 253 15.43 10.63 -11.07
CA VAL A 253 15.11 9.21 -11.32
C VAL A 253 15.56 8.72 -12.69
N VAL A 254 15.53 9.56 -13.74
CA VAL A 254 15.88 9.13 -15.10
C VAL A 254 17.32 8.59 -15.16
N PRO A 255 18.35 9.28 -14.63
CA PRO A 255 19.72 8.75 -14.64
C PRO A 255 19.88 7.44 -13.86
N ARG A 256 19.07 7.22 -12.82
CA ARG A 256 19.09 6.00 -12.01
C ARG A 256 18.46 4.82 -12.72
N LEU A 257 17.38 5.07 -13.46
CA LEU A 257 16.66 4.06 -14.23
C LEU A 257 17.42 3.63 -15.49
N THR A 258 18.28 4.48 -16.04
CA THR A 258 18.99 4.22 -17.32
C THR A 258 20.48 3.97 -17.17
N GLY A 259 21.05 4.18 -15.98
CA GLY A 259 22.47 3.94 -15.72
C GLY A 259 22.89 2.51 -16.02
N SER A 260 24.01 2.35 -16.74
CA SER A 260 24.57 1.04 -17.11
C SER A 260 25.13 0.28 -15.90
N GLU A 261 25.63 1.02 -14.92
CA GLU A 261 26.16 0.49 -13.67
C GLU A 261 25.49 1.17 -12.47
N PRO A 262 25.27 0.45 -11.37
CA PRO A 262 24.82 1.04 -10.12
C PRO A 262 25.83 2.05 -9.56
N SER A 263 25.35 2.96 -8.72
CA SER A 263 26.24 3.87 -7.98
C SER A 263 27.17 3.11 -7.03
N PRO A 264 28.32 3.71 -6.65
CA PRO A 264 29.25 3.14 -5.70
C PRO A 264 28.73 3.27 -4.25
N TRP A 265 27.58 2.68 -3.98
CA TRP A 265 26.91 2.68 -2.68
C TRP A 265 27.79 2.07 -1.59
N LYS A 266 27.65 2.60 -0.38
CA LYS A 266 28.33 2.09 0.83
C LYS A 266 27.30 1.84 1.93
N VAL A 267 27.60 0.90 2.82
CA VAL A 267 26.79 0.66 4.03
C VAL A 267 26.59 1.95 4.84
N ALA A 268 27.60 2.84 4.84
CA ALA A 268 27.54 4.13 5.53
C ALA A 268 26.44 5.07 4.99
N ASP A 269 26.03 4.93 3.74
CA ASP A 269 24.94 5.73 3.12
C ASP A 269 23.56 5.41 3.74
N PHE A 270 23.47 4.31 4.50
CA PHE A 270 22.27 3.90 5.24
C PHE A 270 22.52 3.83 6.75
N GLY A 271 23.73 4.19 7.19
CA GLY A 271 24.20 4.11 8.57
C GLY A 271 23.58 5.17 9.48
N PRO A 272 23.77 5.07 10.81
CA PRO A 272 23.08 5.90 11.82
C PRO A 272 23.39 7.40 11.74
N ALA A 273 24.50 7.79 11.10
CA ALA A 273 24.87 9.20 10.90
C ALA A 273 24.06 9.90 9.81
N VAL A 274 23.36 9.15 8.94
CA VAL A 274 22.56 9.71 7.85
C VAL A 274 21.22 10.18 8.39
N ASP A 275 20.90 11.46 8.13
CA ASP A 275 19.62 12.04 8.52
C ASP A 275 18.44 11.36 7.82
N ALA A 276 17.24 11.49 8.38
CA ALA A 276 16.08 10.75 7.92
C ALA A 276 15.69 11.11 6.47
N ASP A 277 15.78 12.37 6.07
CA ASP A 277 15.41 12.80 4.71
C ASP A 277 16.41 12.20 3.70
N ARG A 278 17.71 12.32 3.98
CA ARG A 278 18.77 11.75 3.15
C ARG A 278 18.70 10.22 3.09
N TRP A 279 18.27 9.56 4.16
CA TRP A 279 18.10 8.10 4.16
C TRP A 279 16.97 7.67 3.22
N HIS A 280 15.81 8.34 3.27
CA HIS A 280 14.71 8.06 2.34
C HIS A 280 15.11 8.36 0.89
N ASP A 281 15.88 9.43 0.70
CA ASP A 281 16.44 9.76 -0.59
C ASP A 281 17.33 8.62 -1.11
N ASN A 282 18.34 8.22 -0.34
CA ASN A 282 19.25 7.14 -0.72
C ASN A 282 18.48 5.83 -1.02
N LEU A 283 17.44 5.51 -0.25
CA LEU A 283 16.62 4.32 -0.47
C LEU A 283 15.90 4.36 -1.83
N ASN A 284 15.27 5.50 -2.17
CA ASN A 284 14.56 5.63 -3.44
C ASN A 284 15.52 5.58 -4.64
N ASP A 285 16.70 6.20 -4.54
CA ASP A 285 17.71 6.11 -5.60
C ASP A 285 18.23 4.68 -5.77
N LEU A 286 18.45 3.96 -4.67
CA LEU A 286 18.86 2.55 -4.69
C LEU A 286 17.78 1.66 -5.33
N LEU A 287 16.50 1.89 -5.02
CA LEU A 287 15.39 1.14 -5.60
C LEU A 287 15.19 1.47 -7.08
N ALA A 288 15.44 2.70 -7.51
CA ALA A 288 15.48 3.05 -8.93
C ALA A 288 16.57 2.26 -9.69
N GLU A 289 17.77 2.17 -9.12
CA GLU A 289 18.86 1.37 -9.71
C GLU A 289 18.56 -0.14 -9.67
N PHE A 290 17.83 -0.62 -8.66
CA PHE A 290 17.30 -1.98 -8.64
C PHE A 290 16.32 -2.21 -9.81
N VAL A 291 15.42 -1.27 -10.09
CA VAL A 291 14.52 -1.37 -11.24
C VAL A 291 15.31 -1.40 -12.55
N ALA A 292 16.34 -0.56 -12.71
CA ALA A 292 17.24 -0.59 -13.87
C ALA A 292 17.94 -1.96 -14.04
N ASP A 293 18.41 -2.52 -12.94
CA ASP A 293 19.04 -3.85 -12.90
C ASP A 293 18.06 -4.97 -13.29
N ARG A 294 16.82 -4.91 -12.81
CA ARG A 294 15.76 -5.84 -13.23
C ARG A 294 15.36 -5.65 -14.69
N ARG A 295 15.35 -4.41 -15.19
CA ARG A 295 15.09 -4.12 -16.61
C ARG A 295 16.10 -4.76 -17.53
N ARG A 296 17.39 -4.72 -17.18
CA ARG A 296 18.45 -5.43 -17.91
C ARG A 296 18.28 -6.95 -17.89
N ALA A 297 17.65 -7.49 -16.85
CA ALA A 297 17.28 -8.89 -16.73
C ALA A 297 15.93 -9.24 -17.41
N GLY A 298 15.34 -8.32 -18.17
CA GLY A 298 14.11 -8.56 -18.94
C GLY A 298 12.80 -8.27 -18.19
N VAL A 299 12.84 -7.73 -16.98
CA VAL A 299 11.64 -7.31 -16.24
C VAL A 299 11.17 -5.94 -16.74
N PRO A 300 9.90 -5.75 -17.13
CA PRO A 300 9.40 -4.44 -17.55
C PRO A 300 9.53 -3.37 -16.45
N TYR A 301 9.79 -2.12 -16.82
CA TYR A 301 9.88 -1.00 -15.87
C TYR A 301 8.62 -0.89 -15.01
N SER A 302 7.45 -1.09 -15.59
CA SER A 302 6.16 -1.06 -14.89
C SER A 302 6.09 -2.07 -13.74
N ARG A 303 6.54 -3.32 -13.94
CA ARG A 303 6.59 -4.35 -12.88
C ARG A 303 7.65 -4.01 -11.84
N GLY A 304 8.84 -3.59 -12.27
CA GLY A 304 9.91 -3.18 -11.37
C GLY A 304 9.49 -2.02 -10.46
N TYR A 305 8.80 -1.03 -11.03
CA TYR A 305 8.26 0.13 -10.29
C TYR A 305 7.22 -0.29 -9.24
N MET A 306 6.35 -1.26 -9.55
CA MET A 306 5.42 -1.80 -8.55
C MET A 306 6.17 -2.36 -7.34
N ALA A 307 7.26 -3.11 -7.55
CA ALA A 307 8.09 -3.61 -6.45
C ALA A 307 8.84 -2.48 -5.72
N TRP A 308 9.37 -1.48 -6.44
CA TRP A 308 9.97 -0.28 -5.82
C TRP A 308 8.96 0.36 -4.86
N ALA A 309 7.77 0.73 -5.33
CA ALA A 309 6.78 1.42 -4.50
C ALA A 309 6.48 0.67 -3.19
N GLN A 310 6.28 -0.65 -3.27
CA GLN A 310 5.98 -1.48 -2.11
C GLN A 310 7.20 -1.66 -1.17
N LEU A 311 8.41 -1.81 -1.71
CA LEU A 311 9.63 -1.91 -0.91
C LEU A 311 9.95 -0.59 -0.21
N ALA A 312 9.81 0.55 -0.90
CA ALA A 312 10.04 1.88 -0.35
C ALA A 312 9.12 2.12 0.85
N GLU A 313 7.84 1.79 0.71
CA GLU A 313 6.85 1.91 1.78
C GLU A 313 7.17 0.98 2.96
N ALA A 314 7.42 -0.30 2.71
CA ALA A 314 7.73 -1.27 3.76
C ALA A 314 9.01 -0.89 4.52
N LEU A 315 10.09 -0.57 3.81
CA LEU A 315 11.37 -0.22 4.40
C LEU A 315 11.33 1.13 5.12
N GLY A 316 10.58 2.11 4.59
CA GLY A 316 10.34 3.39 5.26
C GLY A 316 9.61 3.21 6.61
N ARG A 317 8.57 2.36 6.64
CA ARG A 317 7.88 2.01 7.89
C ARG A 317 8.78 1.26 8.87
N GLN A 318 9.57 0.31 8.38
CA GLN A 318 10.55 -0.40 9.19
C GLN A 318 11.59 0.55 9.81
N PHE A 319 12.02 1.56 9.06
CA PHE A 319 13.00 2.53 9.49
C PHE A 319 12.50 3.40 10.65
N VAL A 320 11.23 3.80 10.64
CA VAL A 320 10.64 4.63 11.70
C VAL A 320 10.04 3.82 12.86
N SER A 321 9.84 2.52 12.69
CA SER A 321 9.31 1.64 13.73
C SER A 321 10.40 1.26 14.74
N PRO A 322 10.28 1.62 16.03
CA PRO A 322 11.24 1.21 17.03
C PRO A 322 11.31 -0.32 17.14
N ALA A 323 12.50 -0.87 17.33
CA ALA A 323 12.66 -2.30 17.62
C ALA A 323 11.79 -2.67 18.83
N ALA A 324 10.94 -3.69 18.67
CA ALA A 324 9.97 -4.08 19.69
C ALA A 324 10.65 -4.21 21.07
N PRO A 325 10.07 -3.67 22.15
CA PRO A 325 10.64 -3.81 23.48
C PRO A 325 10.71 -5.30 23.82
N GLN A 326 11.93 -5.81 24.07
CA GLN A 326 12.14 -7.17 24.55
C GLN A 326 11.21 -7.40 25.75
N GLY A 327 10.25 -8.32 25.59
CA GLY A 327 9.25 -8.63 26.61
C GLY A 327 9.91 -8.81 27.98
N LYS A 328 9.27 -8.29 29.03
CA LYS A 328 9.75 -8.34 30.42
C LYS A 328 10.35 -9.71 30.74
N ARG A 329 11.68 -9.75 30.87
CA ARG A 329 12.41 -10.88 31.43
C ARG A 329 11.78 -11.24 32.78
N GLY A 330 11.08 -12.37 32.82
CA GLY A 330 10.76 -13.04 34.07
C GLY A 330 12.07 -13.24 34.84
N ARG A 331 12.10 -12.78 36.09
CA ARG A 331 13.21 -12.99 37.01
C ARG A 331 13.46 -14.49 37.15
N LYS A 332 14.51 -15.01 36.49
CA LYS A 332 15.40 -16.12 36.93
C LYS A 332 16.36 -16.52 35.80
N GLY A 333 17.66 -16.59 36.12
CA GLY A 333 18.68 -17.28 35.31
C GLY A 333 19.72 -16.39 34.65
N LYS A 334 20.86 -16.19 35.32
CA LYS A 334 22.13 -15.80 34.66
C LYS A 334 22.56 -16.94 33.73
N LYS A 335 22.26 -16.85 32.43
CA LYS A 335 22.96 -17.52 31.30
C LYS A 335 22.23 -17.21 29.99
N HIS A 336 22.42 -16.01 29.44
CA HIS A 336 22.23 -15.71 28.01
C HIS A 336 22.72 -14.28 27.72
N SER A 337 24.05 -14.08 27.69
CA SER A 337 24.64 -12.86 27.10
C SER A 337 24.94 -13.01 25.60
N ARG A 338 24.74 -14.19 24.99
CA ARG A 338 24.93 -14.37 23.53
C ARG A 338 23.69 -14.05 22.68
N LYS A 339 22.46 -14.24 23.18
CA LYS A 339 21.23 -13.99 22.38
C LYS A 339 20.86 -12.51 22.21
N ALA A 340 21.36 -11.61 23.05
CA ALA A 340 21.14 -10.17 22.90
C ALA A 340 21.99 -9.54 21.77
N SER A 341 23.00 -10.26 21.27
CA SER A 341 23.90 -9.78 20.21
C SER A 341 23.39 -10.01 18.79
N LEU A 342 22.35 -10.83 18.60
CA LEU A 342 21.78 -11.10 17.27
C LEU A 342 20.82 -10.01 16.78
N ALA A 343 20.27 -9.18 17.67
CA ALA A 343 19.36 -8.09 17.29
C ALA A 343 20.08 -6.87 16.65
N ALA A 344 21.42 -6.86 16.66
CA ALA A 344 22.24 -5.73 16.21
C ALA A 344 22.84 -5.92 14.80
N LEU A 345 22.42 -6.93 14.04
CA LEU A 345 23.09 -7.37 12.81
C LEU A 345 22.21 -7.38 11.55
N HIS A 346 21.00 -6.81 11.59
CA HIS A 346 20.15 -6.74 10.40
C HIS A 346 20.24 -5.35 9.77
N SER A 347 20.78 -5.28 8.57
CA SER A 347 20.82 -4.08 7.75
C SER A 347 19.41 -3.49 7.61
N PRO A 348 19.24 -2.15 7.73
CA PRO A 348 17.94 -1.51 7.57
C PRO A 348 17.35 -1.70 6.15
N LEU A 349 18.17 -2.12 5.18
CA LEU A 349 17.79 -2.41 3.81
C LEU A 349 17.17 -3.80 3.62
N VAL A 350 17.34 -4.71 4.59
CA VAL A 350 16.74 -6.05 4.54
C VAL A 350 15.32 -5.97 5.14
N PRO A 351 14.27 -6.24 4.35
CA PRO A 351 12.90 -6.24 4.87
C PRO A 351 12.72 -7.38 5.87
N ARG A 352 12.13 -7.10 7.03
CA ARG A 352 11.74 -8.13 8.00
C ARG A 352 10.42 -8.78 7.60
N TYR A 353 10.24 -10.05 7.96
CA TYR A 353 8.98 -10.76 7.71
C TYR A 353 7.76 -9.97 8.20
N GLN A 354 7.78 -9.49 9.45
CA GLN A 354 6.63 -8.80 10.05
C GLN A 354 6.25 -7.52 9.33
N THR A 355 7.24 -6.78 8.83
CA THR A 355 7.01 -5.54 8.09
C THR A 355 6.40 -5.85 6.72
N MET A 356 6.96 -6.83 6.01
CA MET A 356 6.45 -7.25 4.71
C MET A 356 5.06 -7.88 4.81
N ASP A 357 4.82 -8.74 5.80
CA ASP A 357 3.52 -9.36 6.07
C ASP A 357 2.43 -8.31 6.27
N LYS A 358 2.70 -7.28 7.11
CA LYS A 358 1.78 -6.16 7.29
C LYS A 358 1.56 -5.37 5.99
N ALA A 359 2.63 -5.01 5.28
CA ALA A 359 2.53 -4.27 4.03
C ALA A 359 1.69 -5.03 2.99
N LEU A 360 1.88 -6.34 2.88
CA LEU A 360 1.12 -7.20 1.97
C LEU A 360 -0.35 -7.29 2.39
N VAL A 361 -0.67 -7.44 3.67
CA VAL A 361 -2.07 -7.46 4.15
C VAL A 361 -2.82 -6.19 3.79
N GLU A 362 -2.15 -5.03 3.86
CA GLU A 362 -2.76 -3.75 3.51
C GLU A 362 -3.06 -3.58 2.02
N LEU A 363 -2.49 -4.41 1.14
CA LEU A 363 -2.85 -4.49 -0.27
C LEU A 363 -4.15 -5.27 -0.52
N PHE A 364 -4.74 -5.89 0.50
CA PHE A 364 -6.00 -6.63 0.38
C PHE A 364 -7.08 -6.06 1.32
N PRO A 365 -7.45 -4.77 1.19
CA PRO A 365 -8.63 -4.23 1.85
C PRO A 365 -9.90 -4.94 1.33
N PHE A 366 -10.99 -4.82 2.08
CA PHE A 366 -12.30 -5.41 1.71
C PHE A 366 -12.77 -4.97 0.31
N LEU A 367 -12.47 -3.72 -0.09
CA LEU A 367 -12.72 -3.20 -1.44
C LEU A 367 -11.41 -2.68 -2.01
N GLY A 368 -11.11 -3.00 -3.28
CA GLY A 368 -9.94 -2.49 -3.99
C GLY A 368 -8.64 -3.25 -3.69
N ALA A 369 -8.71 -4.59 -3.61
CA ALA A 369 -7.52 -5.43 -3.50
C ALA A 369 -6.54 -5.21 -4.68
N GLN A 370 -5.24 -5.29 -4.39
CA GLN A 370 -4.15 -5.00 -5.32
C GLN A 370 -3.22 -6.23 -5.48
N PRO A 371 -3.73 -7.36 -6.01
CA PRO A 371 -2.97 -8.61 -6.08
C PRO A 371 -1.69 -8.49 -6.90
N TYR A 372 -1.69 -7.68 -7.96
CA TYR A 372 -0.53 -7.52 -8.84
C TYR A 372 0.62 -6.74 -8.22
N LYS A 373 0.35 -5.80 -7.31
CA LYS A 373 1.41 -5.14 -6.52
C LYS A 373 2.02 -6.11 -5.52
N ALA A 374 1.19 -6.95 -4.88
CA ALA A 374 1.65 -8.01 -4.00
C ALA A 374 2.50 -9.06 -4.75
N ALA A 375 2.04 -9.48 -5.93
CA ALA A 375 2.79 -10.39 -6.80
C ALA A 375 4.16 -9.80 -7.18
N ALA A 376 4.21 -8.56 -7.68
CA ALA A 376 5.45 -7.89 -8.08
C ALA A 376 6.48 -7.83 -6.94
N VAL A 377 6.08 -7.40 -5.74
CA VAL A 377 7.03 -7.26 -4.64
C VAL A 377 7.50 -8.60 -4.09
N VAL A 378 6.63 -9.62 -4.03
CA VAL A 378 7.03 -10.96 -3.56
C VAL A 378 7.91 -11.65 -4.61
N GLU A 379 7.56 -11.59 -5.89
CA GLU A 379 8.36 -12.13 -7.00
C GLU A 379 9.78 -11.54 -7.01
N LEU A 380 9.90 -10.21 -6.87
CA LEU A 380 11.19 -9.53 -7.02
C LEU A 380 12.03 -9.47 -5.72
N LEU A 381 11.51 -9.97 -4.59
CA LEU A 381 12.20 -9.91 -3.30
C LEU A 381 13.53 -10.70 -3.27
N PRO A 382 13.62 -11.94 -3.80
CA PRO A 382 14.90 -12.65 -3.87
C PRO A 382 15.94 -11.92 -4.70
N ALA A 383 15.50 -11.35 -5.83
CA ALA A 383 16.34 -10.55 -6.71
C ALA A 383 16.83 -9.26 -6.04
N TYR A 384 15.99 -8.59 -5.24
CA TYR A 384 16.36 -7.41 -4.48
C TYR A 384 17.45 -7.73 -3.45
N LEU A 385 17.30 -8.81 -2.68
CA LEU A 385 18.32 -9.21 -1.70
C LEU A 385 19.64 -9.58 -2.39
N HIS A 386 19.56 -10.26 -3.54
CA HIS A 386 20.72 -10.55 -4.36
C HIS A 386 21.41 -9.28 -4.89
N PHE A 387 20.63 -8.28 -5.33
CA PHE A 387 21.14 -6.98 -5.74
C PHE A 387 21.91 -6.28 -4.61
N LEU A 388 21.36 -6.25 -3.39
CA LEU A 388 22.06 -5.69 -2.22
C LEU A 388 23.39 -6.41 -1.93
N ALA A 389 23.40 -7.74 -2.04
CA ALA A 389 24.60 -8.55 -1.80
C ALA A 389 25.69 -8.29 -2.86
N ARG A 390 25.31 -8.18 -4.14
CA ARG A 390 26.25 -7.83 -5.22
C ARG A 390 26.84 -6.43 -5.06
N LEU A 391 26.08 -5.49 -4.50
CA LEU A 391 26.58 -4.15 -4.17
C LEU A 391 27.44 -4.10 -2.90
N GLY A 392 27.57 -5.21 -2.16
CA GLY A 392 28.27 -5.24 -0.88
C GLY A 392 27.56 -4.45 0.24
N LEU A 393 26.26 -4.14 0.07
CA LEU A 393 25.45 -3.46 1.08
C LEU A 393 24.98 -4.40 2.19
N ILE A 394 24.94 -5.70 1.90
CA ILE A 394 24.74 -6.78 2.87
C ILE A 394 25.71 -7.91 2.56
N HIS A 395 26.06 -8.69 3.58
CA HIS A 395 26.88 -9.89 3.36
C HIS A 395 26.04 -11.02 2.73
N PRO A 396 26.60 -11.91 1.88
CA PRO A 396 25.84 -13.03 1.31
C PRO A 396 25.18 -13.96 2.35
N THR A 397 25.79 -14.12 3.54
CA THR A 397 25.16 -14.88 4.64
C THR A 397 23.95 -14.16 5.25
N GLU A 398 23.91 -12.84 5.18
CA GLU A 398 22.75 -12.03 5.58
C GLU A 398 21.62 -12.18 4.56
N MET A 399 21.94 -12.17 3.26
CA MET A 399 21.00 -12.54 2.20
C MET A 399 20.41 -13.94 2.43
N ASP A 400 21.25 -14.95 2.73
CA ASP A 400 20.78 -16.32 2.99
C ASP A 400 19.85 -16.41 4.21
N ALA A 401 20.12 -15.62 5.25
CA ALA A 401 19.26 -15.53 6.42
C ALA A 401 17.92 -14.86 6.08
N ALA A 402 17.95 -13.74 5.34
CA ALA A 402 16.77 -13.01 4.91
C ALA A 402 15.85 -13.87 4.02
N LEU A 403 16.43 -14.59 3.04
CA LEU A 403 15.69 -15.50 2.18
C LEU A 403 14.95 -16.59 2.99
N ARG A 404 15.59 -17.13 4.04
CA ARG A 404 14.94 -18.11 4.93
C ARG A 404 13.83 -17.49 5.77
N GLU A 405 14.05 -16.29 6.28
CA GLU A 405 13.05 -15.57 7.09
C GLU A 405 11.80 -15.21 6.28
N LEU A 406 12.00 -14.79 5.02
CA LEU A 406 10.95 -14.28 4.14
C LEU A 406 10.23 -15.38 3.34
N ARG A 407 10.82 -16.58 3.22
CA ARG A 407 10.22 -17.73 2.49
C ARG A 407 8.76 -18.04 2.85
N PRO A 408 8.27 -17.89 4.08
CA PRO A 408 6.86 -18.14 4.38
C PRO A 408 5.91 -17.19 3.63
N LEU A 409 6.34 -15.99 3.24
CA LEU A 409 5.51 -15.05 2.46
C LEU A 409 5.11 -15.66 1.12
N SER A 410 6.08 -16.23 0.38
CA SER A 410 5.82 -16.85 -0.93
C SER A 410 5.06 -18.17 -0.84
N THR A 411 5.09 -18.85 0.32
CA THR A 411 4.37 -20.12 0.51
C THR A 411 2.85 -19.91 0.54
N HIS A 412 2.39 -18.80 1.12
CA HIS A 412 0.97 -18.48 1.23
C HIS A 412 0.44 -17.65 0.06
N MET A 413 1.33 -16.89 -0.61
CA MET A 413 0.95 -15.93 -1.64
C MET A 413 0.15 -16.53 -2.81
N PRO A 414 0.48 -17.72 -3.38
CA PRO A 414 -0.29 -18.29 -4.49
C PRO A 414 -1.78 -18.39 -4.21
N ARG A 415 -2.17 -18.92 -3.05
CA ARG A 415 -3.59 -19.05 -2.65
C ARG A 415 -4.27 -17.70 -2.44
N VAL A 416 -3.53 -16.71 -1.93
CA VAL A 416 -4.06 -15.35 -1.75
C VAL A 416 -4.29 -14.71 -3.10
N LEU A 417 -3.31 -14.76 -4.00
CA LEU A 417 -3.42 -14.21 -5.35
C LEU A 417 -4.57 -14.87 -6.12
N GLU A 418 -4.68 -16.20 -6.10
CA GLU A 418 -5.78 -16.95 -6.72
C GLU A 418 -7.14 -16.56 -6.11
N GLY A 419 -7.22 -16.46 -4.78
CA GLY A 419 -8.45 -16.05 -4.08
C GLY A 419 -8.92 -14.62 -4.37
N TYR A 420 -8.01 -13.76 -4.85
CA TYR A 420 -8.31 -12.39 -5.29
C TYR A 420 -8.28 -12.24 -6.83
N GLY A 421 -8.35 -13.35 -7.57
CA GLY A 421 -8.55 -13.35 -9.03
C GLY A 421 -7.31 -13.02 -9.87
N ALA A 422 -6.09 -13.11 -9.31
CA ALA A 422 -4.88 -12.95 -10.10
C ALA A 422 -4.74 -14.06 -11.16
N ASP A 423 -4.23 -13.70 -12.33
CA ASP A 423 -3.99 -14.67 -13.41
C ASP A 423 -2.90 -15.71 -13.06
N PRO A 424 -2.99 -16.93 -13.62
CA PRO A 424 -2.03 -17.99 -13.37
C PRO A 424 -0.56 -17.62 -13.66
N ARG A 425 -0.28 -16.74 -14.63
CA ARG A 425 1.09 -16.35 -14.97
C ARG A 425 1.75 -15.56 -13.84
N ALA A 426 1.01 -14.65 -13.21
CA ALA A 426 1.50 -13.90 -12.05
C ALA A 426 1.74 -14.83 -10.84
N VAL A 427 0.85 -15.78 -10.62
CA VAL A 427 0.98 -16.79 -9.55
C VAL A 427 2.23 -17.66 -9.79
N ASP A 428 2.39 -18.17 -11.00
CA ASP A 428 3.51 -19.05 -11.36
C ASP A 428 4.85 -18.29 -11.31
N ALA A 429 4.88 -17.00 -11.66
CA ALA A 429 6.08 -16.17 -11.52
C ALA A 429 6.54 -16.03 -10.05
N VAL A 430 5.61 -15.82 -9.12
CA VAL A 430 5.91 -15.81 -7.68
C VAL A 430 6.45 -17.16 -7.21
N VAL A 431 5.83 -18.26 -7.64
CA VAL A 431 6.30 -19.62 -7.28
C VAL A 431 7.70 -19.88 -7.84
N ALA A 432 7.93 -19.54 -9.11
CA ALA A 432 9.21 -19.74 -9.78
C ALA A 432 10.34 -18.96 -9.10
N ALA A 433 10.11 -17.67 -8.79
CA ALA A 433 11.10 -16.81 -8.14
C ALA A 433 11.58 -17.33 -6.77
N TRP A 434 10.77 -18.15 -6.10
CA TRP A 434 11.06 -18.74 -4.79
C TRP A 434 11.36 -20.24 -4.84
N SER A 435 11.48 -20.82 -6.03
CA SER A 435 11.89 -22.21 -6.22
C SER A 435 13.29 -22.46 -5.63
N ASP A 436 13.55 -23.68 -5.16
CA ASP A 436 14.88 -24.03 -4.65
C ASP A 436 15.95 -23.89 -5.73
N GLU A 437 15.61 -24.12 -7.00
CA GLU A 437 16.49 -23.89 -8.15
C GLU A 437 16.89 -22.42 -8.26
N THR A 438 15.92 -21.50 -8.30
CA THR A 438 16.18 -20.06 -8.40
C THR A 438 16.95 -19.55 -7.19
N LEU A 439 16.55 -19.94 -5.98
CA LEU A 439 17.23 -19.51 -4.76
C LEU A 439 18.66 -20.07 -4.66
N THR A 440 18.93 -21.26 -5.20
CA THR A 440 20.28 -21.83 -5.27
C THR A 440 21.13 -21.08 -6.29
N ALA A 441 20.58 -20.80 -7.48
CA ALA A 441 21.27 -20.05 -8.53
C ALA A 441 21.71 -18.65 -8.03
N LEU A 442 20.86 -17.93 -7.28
CA LEU A 442 21.22 -16.64 -6.68
C LEU A 442 22.29 -16.76 -5.60
N LYS A 443 22.33 -17.88 -4.86
CA LYS A 443 23.33 -18.09 -3.81
C LYS A 443 24.70 -18.39 -4.37
N ASP A 444 24.71 -19.18 -5.43
CA ASP A 444 25.91 -19.69 -6.10
C ASP A 444 26.40 -18.75 -7.21
N ASP A 445 25.82 -17.55 -7.33
CA ASP A 445 26.29 -16.53 -8.26
C ASP A 445 27.80 -16.28 -8.06
N PRO A 446 28.64 -16.47 -9.11
CA PRO A 446 30.08 -16.22 -9.03
C PRO A 446 30.45 -14.81 -8.56
N ALA A 447 29.59 -13.80 -8.78
CA ALA A 447 29.80 -12.44 -8.30
C ALA A 447 29.85 -12.35 -6.77
N LEU A 448 29.31 -13.34 -6.05
CA LEU A 448 29.33 -13.39 -4.59
C LEU A 448 30.47 -14.23 -4.02
N ALA A 449 31.25 -14.93 -4.86
CA ALA A 449 32.24 -15.92 -4.42
C ALA A 449 33.33 -15.31 -3.51
N GLU A 450 33.86 -14.14 -3.86
CA GLU A 450 34.88 -13.45 -3.08
C GLU A 450 34.34 -13.01 -1.71
N ALA A 451 33.14 -12.40 -1.69
CA ALA A 451 32.48 -12.00 -0.46
C ALA A 451 32.19 -13.21 0.44
N ARG A 452 31.71 -14.34 -0.13
CA ARG A 452 31.44 -15.58 0.61
C ARG A 452 32.70 -16.24 1.20
N ALA A 453 33.85 -16.11 0.53
CA ALA A 453 35.12 -16.62 1.05
C ALA A 453 35.62 -15.83 2.26
N THR A 454 35.14 -14.59 2.43
CA THR A 454 35.51 -13.71 3.53
C THR A 454 34.47 -13.84 4.65
N PRO A 455 34.88 -13.99 5.93
CA PRO A 455 33.91 -13.97 7.02
C PRO A 455 33.23 -12.60 7.11
N PRO A 456 31.92 -12.55 7.48
CA PRO A 456 31.24 -11.27 7.66
C PRO A 456 31.98 -10.43 8.70
N ALA A 457 32.11 -9.13 8.42
CA ALA A 457 32.73 -8.22 9.35
C ALA A 457 32.05 -8.34 10.73
N PRO A 458 32.81 -8.41 11.83
CA PRO A 458 32.19 -8.36 13.15
C PRO A 458 31.35 -7.07 13.22
N PRO A 459 30.17 -7.12 13.88
CA PRO A 459 29.35 -5.93 14.03
C PRO A 459 30.24 -4.80 14.56
N PRO A 460 30.16 -3.60 13.97
CA PRO A 460 30.97 -2.50 14.46
C PRO A 460 30.70 -2.35 15.96
N PRO A 461 31.74 -2.10 16.78
CA PRO A 461 31.50 -1.75 18.16
C PRO A 461 30.47 -0.62 18.18
N PRO A 462 29.54 -0.60 19.16
CA PRO A 462 28.63 0.53 19.30
C PRO A 462 29.46 1.80 19.22
N PRO A 463 29.06 2.79 18.39
CA PRO A 463 29.87 3.99 18.20
C PRO A 463 30.31 4.49 19.55
N GLU A 464 31.62 4.71 19.74
CA GLU A 464 32.12 5.30 20.98
C GLU A 464 31.34 6.60 21.17
N GLU A 465 30.41 6.60 22.12
CA GLU A 465 29.71 7.83 22.46
C GLU A 465 30.80 8.83 22.81
N PRO A 466 30.85 10.00 22.12
CA PRO A 466 31.88 10.99 22.40
C PRO A 466 31.91 11.20 23.91
N ALA A 467 33.12 11.16 24.48
CA ALA A 467 33.31 11.18 25.93
C ALA A 467 32.59 12.40 26.51
N ARG A 468 31.39 12.16 27.06
CA ARG A 468 30.53 13.22 27.57
C ARG A 468 31.24 13.92 28.69
N ARG A 469 31.08 15.24 28.79
CA ARG A 469 31.61 15.97 29.95
C ARG A 469 31.08 15.33 31.24
N PRO A 470 31.89 15.16 32.29
CA PRO A 470 31.44 14.54 33.54
C PRO A 470 30.17 15.23 34.09
N GLY A 471 29.06 14.48 34.12
CA GLY A 471 27.76 14.99 34.56
C GLY A 471 26.92 15.69 33.49
N ALA A 472 27.36 15.76 32.24
CA ALA A 472 26.52 16.19 31.13
C ALA A 472 25.43 15.16 30.81
N LEU A 473 24.35 15.64 30.22
CA LEU A 473 23.19 14.86 29.85
C LEU A 473 22.89 15.11 28.38
N GLN A 474 22.55 14.09 27.60
CA GLN A 474 22.20 14.28 26.20
C GLN A 474 20.78 14.86 26.10
N THR A 475 20.58 15.86 25.25
CA THR A 475 19.26 16.43 24.98
C THR A 475 18.90 16.31 23.52
N TYR A 476 17.60 16.27 23.27
CA TYR A 476 16.99 16.22 21.96
C TYR A 476 16.12 17.48 21.81
N THR A 477 16.23 18.14 20.68
CA THR A 477 15.44 19.33 20.36
C THR A 477 14.42 18.97 19.30
N PHE A 478 13.15 19.12 19.64
CA PHE A 478 12.02 18.82 18.77
C PHE A 478 11.32 20.10 18.32
N LYS A 479 11.13 20.25 17.01
CA LYS A 479 10.19 21.23 16.45
C LYS A 479 8.81 20.59 16.39
N VAL A 480 7.83 21.21 17.04
CA VAL A 480 6.44 20.74 17.16
C VAL A 480 5.54 21.70 16.39
N THR A 481 4.98 21.23 15.28
CA THR A 481 4.18 22.03 14.35
C THR A 481 2.71 21.61 14.41
N TYR A 482 1.79 22.55 14.60
CA TYR A 482 0.36 22.25 14.64
C TYR A 482 -0.20 22.09 13.22
N LEU A 483 -0.71 20.90 12.88
CA LEU A 483 -1.04 20.57 11.50
C LEU A 483 -2.24 21.32 10.94
N ARG A 484 -3.23 21.73 11.77
CA ARG A 484 -4.33 22.59 11.28
C ARG A 484 -3.88 24.02 10.95
N LYS A 485 -2.73 24.45 11.47
CA LYS A 485 -2.17 25.78 11.21
C LYS A 485 -0.64 25.74 11.27
N PRO A 486 0.05 25.30 10.20
CA PRO A 486 1.50 25.07 10.21
C PRO A 486 2.37 26.30 10.56
N SER A 487 1.82 27.52 10.44
CA SER A 487 2.45 28.74 10.97
C SER A 487 2.62 28.76 12.50
N VAL A 488 2.00 27.84 13.24
CA VAL A 488 2.11 27.71 14.70
C VAL A 488 3.02 26.54 15.05
N TRP A 489 4.17 26.85 15.65
CA TRP A 489 5.11 25.82 16.07
C TRP A 489 5.93 26.22 17.31
N ARG A 490 6.44 25.22 18.01
CA ARG A 490 7.25 25.35 19.23
C ARG A 490 8.51 24.51 19.08
N THR A 491 9.64 25.02 19.53
CA THR A 491 10.87 24.22 19.62
C THR A 491 11.10 23.86 21.09
N ILE A 492 11.16 22.56 21.40
CA ILE A 492 11.22 22.02 22.75
C ILE A 492 12.48 21.17 22.89
N GLU A 493 13.33 21.52 23.84
CA GLU A 493 14.50 20.73 24.22
C GLU A 493 14.16 19.85 25.42
N ILE A 494 14.43 18.55 25.31
CA ILE A 494 14.09 17.51 26.28
C ILE A 494 15.29 16.61 26.56
N ALA A 495 15.44 16.19 27.82
CA ALA A 495 16.52 15.32 28.25
C ALA A 495 16.33 13.85 27.81
N GLU A 496 17.42 13.16 27.47
CA GLU A 496 17.42 11.78 26.95
C GLU A 496 16.69 10.77 27.87
N ASN A 497 16.67 11.04 29.16
CA ASN A 497 16.10 10.18 30.20
C ASN A 497 14.61 10.45 30.49
N GLN A 498 14.06 11.52 29.93
CA GLN A 498 12.64 11.85 29.99
C GLN A 498 11.87 11.03 28.97
N THR A 499 10.55 10.97 29.16
CA THR A 499 9.64 10.10 28.44
C THR A 499 8.83 10.84 27.39
N LEU A 500 8.15 10.11 26.51
CA LEU A 500 7.12 10.71 25.64
C LEU A 500 5.97 11.34 26.46
N HIS A 501 5.68 10.84 27.66
CA HIS A 501 4.71 11.48 28.57
C HIS A 501 5.21 12.86 29.08
N ASP A 502 6.51 13.01 29.34
CA ASP A 502 7.09 14.31 29.67
C ASP A 502 7.02 15.27 28.47
N LEU A 503 7.25 14.76 27.26
CA LEU A 503 7.09 15.52 26.02
C LEU A 503 5.63 15.97 25.82
N HIS A 504 4.65 15.11 26.12
CA HIS A 504 3.23 15.47 26.08
C HIS A 504 2.93 16.72 26.92
N TYR A 505 3.31 16.73 28.20
CA TYR A 505 3.07 17.90 29.05
C TYR A 505 3.86 19.14 28.58
N ALA A 506 5.06 18.95 28.03
CA ALA A 506 5.82 20.04 27.45
C ALA A 506 5.11 20.68 26.25
N ILE A 507 4.53 19.87 25.36
CA ILE A 507 3.75 20.34 24.21
C ILE A 507 2.51 21.09 24.69
N GLN A 508 1.71 20.48 25.57
CA GLN A 508 0.47 21.07 26.12
C GLN A 508 0.75 22.43 26.77
N LYS A 509 1.76 22.52 27.63
CA LYS A 509 2.19 23.78 28.24
C LYS A 509 2.72 24.80 27.22
N ALA A 510 3.35 24.34 26.14
CA ALA A 510 3.89 25.23 25.11
C ALA A 510 2.78 25.87 24.25
N VAL A 511 1.63 25.20 24.11
CA VAL A 511 0.46 25.66 23.35
C VAL A 511 -0.69 26.14 24.23
N ASP A 512 -0.54 26.10 25.56
CA ASP A 512 -1.52 26.54 26.57
C ASP A 512 -2.82 25.72 26.52
N PHE A 513 -2.67 24.41 26.49
CA PHE A 513 -3.75 23.44 26.63
C PHE A 513 -3.75 22.80 28.03
N ASP A 514 -4.91 22.29 28.44
CA ASP A 514 -5.17 21.80 29.80
C ASP A 514 -4.71 20.34 30.08
N ALA A 515 -4.27 19.60 29.06
CA ALA A 515 -3.88 18.18 29.17
C ALA A 515 -4.95 17.27 29.80
N ASP A 516 -6.23 17.57 29.52
CA ASP A 516 -7.41 16.96 30.14
C ASP A 516 -8.00 15.76 29.35
N HIS A 517 -7.46 15.50 28.15
CA HIS A 517 -7.89 14.41 27.26
C HIS A 517 -6.78 13.38 27.01
N LEU A 518 -7.17 12.23 26.44
CA LEU A 518 -6.24 11.18 26.02
C LEU A 518 -5.38 11.66 24.83
N TYR A 519 -4.21 11.04 24.68
CA TYR A 519 -3.26 11.35 23.62
C TYR A 519 -2.50 10.10 23.17
N SER A 520 -1.89 10.18 22.00
CA SER A 520 -0.99 9.16 21.46
C SER A 520 0.14 9.78 20.65
N PHE A 521 1.27 9.09 20.59
CA PHE A 521 2.35 9.36 19.63
C PHE A 521 2.42 8.23 18.61
N PHE A 522 2.51 8.54 17.32
CA PHE A 522 2.63 7.56 16.25
C PHE A 522 3.95 7.74 15.52
N MET A 523 4.87 6.78 15.67
CA MET A 523 6.23 6.90 15.12
C MET A 523 6.26 6.86 13.59
N SER A 524 5.22 6.32 12.94
CA SER A 524 5.04 6.39 11.49
C SER A 524 4.69 7.77 10.95
N GLY A 525 4.29 8.71 11.82
CA GLY A 525 3.71 9.98 11.40
C GLY A 525 2.23 9.89 10.99
N GLN A 526 1.65 8.70 10.95
CA GLN A 526 0.25 8.47 10.59
C GLN A 526 -0.63 8.31 11.84
N ALA A 527 -1.70 9.07 11.91
CA ALA A 527 -2.69 8.93 12.99
C ALA A 527 -3.32 7.53 12.93
N TRP A 528 -3.51 6.91 14.09
CA TRP A 528 -4.19 5.62 14.24
C TRP A 528 -3.43 4.43 13.64
N ASP A 529 -2.13 4.57 13.40
CA ASP A 529 -1.27 3.42 13.12
C ASP A 529 -0.88 2.71 14.43
N ASP A 530 -1.73 1.78 14.85
CA ASP A 530 -1.57 0.98 16.07
C ASP A 530 -0.21 0.27 16.16
N SER A 531 0.45 0.01 15.02
CA SER A 531 1.75 -0.69 15.00
C SER A 531 2.92 0.16 15.50
N THR A 532 2.77 1.48 15.50
CA THR A 532 3.80 2.44 15.93
C THR A 532 3.33 3.34 17.08
N GLU A 533 2.20 3.00 17.71
CA GLU A 533 1.56 3.82 18.74
C GLU A 533 2.25 3.71 20.11
N TYR A 534 2.51 4.86 20.73
CA TYR A 534 2.72 5.03 22.17
C TYR A 534 1.58 5.85 22.76
N ALA A 535 0.67 5.17 23.43
CA ALA A 535 -0.59 5.74 23.90
C ALA A 535 -0.49 6.30 25.33
N HIS A 536 -1.53 7.05 25.73
CA HIS A 536 -1.76 7.52 27.08
C HIS A 536 -1.60 6.39 28.13
N PRO A 537 -1.07 6.65 29.35
CA PRO A 537 -0.85 5.61 30.38
C PRO A 537 -2.08 4.78 30.80
N TYR A 538 -3.28 5.31 30.60
CA TYR A 538 -4.56 4.63 30.85
C TYR A 538 -5.21 4.01 29.60
N ALA A 539 -4.61 4.17 28.42
CA ALA A 539 -5.03 3.52 27.20
C ALA A 539 -4.48 2.08 27.13
N LYS A 540 -4.90 1.33 26.09
CA LYS A 540 -4.31 0.03 25.78
C LYS A 540 -3.13 0.25 24.83
N GLY A 541 -2.08 -0.56 24.94
CA GLY A 541 -0.91 -0.49 24.06
C GLY A 541 0.38 -0.11 24.79
N PRO A 542 1.50 0.09 24.07
CA PRO A 542 2.72 0.65 24.62
C PRO A 542 2.45 2.02 25.27
N SER A 543 2.84 2.19 26.52
CA SER A 543 2.59 3.45 27.24
C SER A 543 3.69 4.47 26.96
N ALA A 544 3.30 5.70 26.59
CA ALA A 544 4.18 6.84 26.42
C ALA A 544 4.97 7.20 27.70
N ALA A 545 4.48 6.80 28.89
CA ALA A 545 5.18 7.01 30.16
C ALA A 545 6.31 6.00 30.42
N ASN A 546 6.43 4.95 29.61
CA ASN A 546 7.42 3.88 29.81
C ASN A 546 8.58 3.92 28.80
N VAL A 547 8.51 4.77 27.77
CA VAL A 547 9.54 4.91 26.74
C VAL A 547 10.29 6.22 26.93
N LYS A 548 11.62 6.16 27.03
CA LYS A 548 12.47 7.35 27.12
C LYS A 548 12.83 7.86 25.74
N ILE A 549 13.10 9.16 25.62
CA ILE A 549 13.48 9.79 24.35
C ILE A 549 14.68 9.10 23.71
N ARG A 550 15.71 8.74 24.50
CA ARG A 550 16.88 8.02 23.99
C ARG A 550 16.57 6.64 23.41
N ASP A 551 15.54 5.97 23.94
CA ASP A 551 15.20 4.61 23.56
C ASP A 551 14.45 4.58 22.21
N LEU A 552 14.06 5.75 21.68
CA LEU A 552 13.46 5.90 20.35
C LEU A 552 14.50 5.77 19.21
N ASN A 553 15.80 5.90 19.51
CA ASN A 553 16.89 5.83 18.54
C ASN A 553 16.67 6.71 17.29
N MET A 554 16.13 7.91 17.49
CA MET A 554 15.78 8.80 16.39
C MET A 554 17.00 9.35 15.67
N ARG A 555 16.81 9.64 14.37
CA ARG A 555 17.80 10.33 13.53
C ARG A 555 17.42 11.79 13.31
N MET A 556 18.41 12.61 12.99
CA MET A 556 18.18 14.00 12.60
C MET A 556 17.12 14.09 11.50
N LYS A 557 16.27 15.13 11.55
CA LYS A 557 15.11 15.37 10.69
C LYS A 557 13.98 14.34 10.73
N GLN A 558 14.11 13.23 11.49
CA GLN A 558 13.03 12.25 11.63
C GLN A 558 11.77 12.90 12.24
N ARG A 559 10.62 12.57 11.67
CA ARG A 559 9.30 13.10 12.05
C ARG A 559 8.44 11.99 12.65
N PHE A 560 7.58 12.35 13.60
CA PHE A 560 6.50 11.51 14.12
C PHE A 560 5.29 12.37 14.48
N LEU A 561 4.14 11.72 14.71
CA LEU A 561 2.90 12.43 15.01
C LEU A 561 2.60 12.40 16.50
N TYR A 562 2.19 13.54 17.05
CA TYR A 562 1.53 13.66 18.35
C TYR A 562 0.06 14.02 18.14
N LEU A 563 -0.85 13.18 18.64
CA LEU A 563 -2.30 13.38 18.59
C LEU A 563 -2.81 13.60 20.02
N PHE A 564 -3.45 14.74 20.26
CA PHE A 564 -4.15 15.07 21.50
C PHE A 564 -5.64 15.16 21.26
N ASP A 565 -6.42 14.65 22.21
CA ASP A 565 -7.87 14.54 22.15
C ASP A 565 -8.34 13.63 21.01
N TYR A 566 -8.87 12.45 21.36
CA TYR A 566 -9.39 11.49 20.38
C TYR A 566 -10.72 11.92 19.75
N GLY A 567 -11.39 12.94 20.31
CA GLY A 567 -12.57 13.57 19.73
C GLY A 567 -12.18 14.66 18.75
N ASP A 568 -11.47 15.68 19.25
CA ASP A 568 -11.13 16.86 18.45
C ASP A 568 -9.88 16.69 17.59
N GLU A 569 -9.10 15.63 17.79
CA GLU A 569 -7.91 15.26 17.00
C GLU A 569 -6.95 16.44 16.73
N HIS A 570 -6.43 17.05 17.79
CA HIS A 570 -5.34 18.00 17.66
C HIS A 570 -4.06 17.26 17.27
N ARG A 571 -3.69 17.39 15.99
CA ARG A 571 -2.53 16.72 15.40
C ARG A 571 -1.34 17.68 15.31
N PHE A 572 -0.19 17.22 15.79
CA PHE A 572 1.09 17.92 15.73
C PHE A 572 2.16 17.05 15.09
N GLU A 573 2.86 17.57 14.10
CA GLU A 573 4.10 16.96 13.63
C GLU A 573 5.22 17.30 14.61
N VAL A 574 6.01 16.28 14.99
CA VAL A 574 7.17 16.43 15.88
C VAL A 574 8.42 16.00 15.10
N GLN A 575 9.33 16.93 14.85
CA GLN A 575 10.55 16.71 14.09
C GLN A 575 11.78 16.86 14.97
N LEU A 576 12.72 15.91 14.91
CA LEU A 576 14.03 16.05 15.55
C LEU A 576 14.90 17.04 14.78
N VAL A 577 15.23 18.17 15.40
CA VAL A 577 16.02 19.26 14.79
C VAL A 577 17.37 19.48 15.45
N GLY A 578 17.67 18.81 16.56
CA GLY A 578 18.96 18.90 17.21
C GLY A 578 19.21 17.80 18.23
N ILE A 579 20.45 17.35 18.33
CA ILE A 579 20.95 16.47 19.39
C ILE A 579 22.16 17.16 20.01
N ASN A 580 22.13 17.37 21.32
CA ASN A 580 23.24 17.95 22.07
C ASN A 580 23.74 16.94 23.11
N PRO A 581 24.88 16.26 22.88
CA PRO A 581 25.41 15.24 23.79
C PRO A 581 25.95 15.82 25.10
N ASP A 582 26.29 17.11 25.13
CA ASP A 582 26.97 17.78 26.24
C ASP A 582 26.10 18.88 26.88
N ALA A 583 24.78 18.68 26.90
CA ALA A 583 23.89 19.69 27.47
C ALA A 583 24.16 19.86 28.97
N PRO A 584 24.18 21.11 29.47
CA PRO A 584 24.42 21.37 30.89
C PRO A 584 23.27 20.78 31.72
N LYS A 585 23.58 20.40 32.95
CA LYS A 585 22.54 20.06 33.95
C LYS A 585 21.60 21.26 34.10
N GLY A 586 20.32 21.01 33.95
CA GLY A 586 19.30 22.06 33.94
C GLY A 586 17.90 21.50 34.06
N LYS A 587 16.91 22.39 34.01
CA LYS A 587 15.49 22.02 33.98
C LYS A 587 15.06 21.76 32.54
N TYR A 588 14.75 20.49 32.25
CA TYR A 588 14.14 20.03 31.01
C TYR A 588 12.78 19.37 31.33
N PRO A 589 11.80 19.42 30.42
CA PRO A 589 11.86 19.99 29.08
C PRO A 589 11.75 21.53 29.14
N ARG A 590 12.29 22.23 28.15
CA ARG A 590 12.16 23.69 28.02
C ARG A 590 11.82 24.10 26.60
N VAL A 591 11.01 25.14 26.45
CA VAL A 591 10.72 25.75 25.15
C VAL A 591 11.87 26.68 24.82
N VAL A 592 12.58 26.42 23.72
CA VAL A 592 13.70 27.24 23.25
C VAL A 592 13.27 28.26 22.21
N GLU A 593 12.14 28.03 21.52
CA GLU A 593 11.62 28.94 20.51
C GLU A 593 10.09 28.81 20.35
N ARG A 594 9.44 29.91 19.95
CA ARG A 594 7.98 29.97 19.70
C ARG A 594 7.69 30.80 18.47
N HIS A 595 6.74 30.34 17.65
CA HIS A 595 6.20 31.12 16.53
C HIS A 595 4.69 30.93 16.40
N GLY A 596 3.99 32.01 16.08
CA GLY A 596 2.53 32.02 15.94
C GLY A 596 1.76 31.96 17.26
N LYS A 597 0.53 32.49 17.23
CA LYS A 597 -0.40 32.48 18.37
C LYS A 597 -0.80 31.04 18.72
N ASN A 598 -1.02 30.78 20.01
CA ASN A 598 -1.50 29.47 20.46
C ASN A 598 -2.80 29.08 19.72
N PRO A 599 -2.97 27.81 19.37
CA PRO A 599 -4.24 27.31 18.88
C PRO A 599 -5.30 27.40 19.97
N ARG A 600 -6.59 27.43 19.58
CA ARG A 600 -7.67 27.21 20.53
C ARG A 600 -7.82 25.71 20.78
N GLN A 601 -8.10 25.34 22.02
CA GLN A 601 -8.37 23.95 22.39
C GLN A 601 -9.78 23.54 21.96
N TYR A 602 -10.79 24.38 22.20
CA TYR A 602 -12.19 24.16 21.81
C TYR A 602 -12.76 25.31 20.96
#